data_AF-A0A497PLP9-F1
#
_entry.id   AF-A0A497PLP9-F1
#
_cell.length_a   1.000
_cell.length_b   1.000
_cell.length_c   1.000
_cell.angle_alpha   90.00
_cell.angle_beta   90.00
_cell.angle_gamma   90.00
#
_symmetry.space_group_name_H-M   'P 1'
#
loop_
_entity.id
_entity.type
_entity.pdbx_description
1 polymer ?
#
loop_
_entity_poly.entity_id
_entity_poly.type
_entity_poly.pdbx_seq_one_letter_code
_entity_poly.pdbx_strand_id
1 'polypeptide(L)'
;MFNKDEIARIRSVASIAEQERQSSKQLIDLSKIASDHNLDELLLEIDVRERNNRIKPRVSSALKEALLRLAPTGHAGKDQAKRAKFLDYVVKLARPPKRAKRKRR
;
A
#
# COMPACT_ATOMS: atom_id res chain seq x y z
N MET A 1 0.33 -4.55 15.91
CA MET A 1 -0.77 -3.59 15.64
C MET A 1 -0.13 -2.28 15.18
N PHE A 2 -0.79 -1.46 14.36
CA PHE A 2 -0.22 -0.18 13.90
C PHE A 2 -0.38 0.90 14.97
N ASN A 3 0.63 1.76 15.13
CA ASN A 3 0.56 2.93 16.02
C ASN A 3 -0.19 4.10 15.34
N LYS A 4 -0.44 5.19 16.08
CA LYS A 4 -1.19 6.35 15.56
C LYS A 4 -0.55 6.98 14.32
N ASP A 5 0.78 7.09 14.31
CA ASP A 5 1.53 7.68 13.18
C ASP A 5 1.50 6.79 11.94
N GLU A 6 1.58 5.48 12.11
CA GLU A 6 1.44 4.48 11.06
C GLU A 6 0.03 4.51 10.48
N ILE A 7 -1.01 4.65 11.31
CA ILE A 7 -2.40 4.79 10.83
C ILE A 7 -2.56 6.09 10.03
N ALA A 8 -1.98 7.20 10.47
CA ALA A 8 -2.00 8.45 9.73
C ALA A 8 -1.33 8.31 8.36
N ARG A 9 -0.17 7.63 8.30
CA ARG A 9 0.52 7.30 7.04
C ARG A 9 -0.34 6.45 6.11
N ILE A 10 -0.98 5.40 6.62
CA ILE A 10 -1.90 4.55 5.84
C ILE A 10 -2.99 5.40 5.18
N ARG A 11 -3.64 6.28 5.95
CA ARG A 11 -4.72 7.14 5.45
C ARG A 11 -4.23 8.15 4.41
N SER A 12 -3.06 8.74 4.65
CA SER A 12 -2.44 9.68 3.72
C SER A 12 -2.15 9.03 2.36
N VAL A 13 -1.46 7.88 2.37
CA VAL A 13 -1.15 7.13 1.14
C VAL A 13 -2.43 6.69 0.42
N ALA A 14 -3.43 6.20 1.17
CA ALA A 14 -4.70 5.80 0.59
C ALA A 14 -5.44 6.96 -0.10
N SER A 15 -5.43 8.14 0.51
CA SER A 15 -6.03 9.36 -0.07
C SER A 15 -5.34 9.77 -1.37
N ILE A 16 -4.00 9.75 -1.42
CA ILE A 16 -3.25 10.03 -2.65
C ILE A 16 -3.59 9.01 -3.74
N ALA A 17 -3.63 7.71 -3.39
CA ALA A 17 -3.96 6.65 -4.33
C ALA A 17 -5.41 6.77 -4.86
N GLU A 18 -6.36 7.20 -4.03
CA GLU A 18 -7.74 7.45 -4.44
C GLU A 18 -7.83 8.63 -5.42
N GLN A 19 -7.17 9.76 -5.11
CA GLN A 19 -7.14 10.95 -5.96
C GLN A 19 -6.51 10.68 -7.33
N GLU A 20 -5.42 9.91 -7.35
CA GLU A 20 -4.71 9.50 -8.57
C GLU A 20 -5.41 8.34 -9.31
N ARG A 21 -6.57 7.89 -8.81
CA ARG A 21 -7.41 6.80 -9.36
C ARG A 21 -6.65 5.49 -9.56
N GLN A 22 -5.73 5.16 -8.65
CA GLN A 22 -4.99 3.92 -8.74
C GLN A 22 -5.92 2.71 -8.61
N SER A 23 -5.71 1.70 -9.44
CA SER A 23 -6.45 0.46 -9.32
C SER A 23 -6.04 -0.25 -8.05
N SER A 24 -7.03 -0.61 -7.22
CA SER A 24 -6.79 -1.44 -6.05
C SER A 24 -6.08 -2.74 -6.40
N LYS A 25 -6.20 -3.24 -7.64
CA LYS A 25 -5.46 -4.41 -8.14
C LYS A 25 -3.94 -4.19 -8.13
N GLN A 26 -3.47 -3.03 -8.59
CA GLN A 26 -2.03 -2.70 -8.61
C GLN A 26 -1.44 -2.65 -7.20
N LEU A 27 -2.21 -2.16 -6.23
CA LEU A 27 -1.83 -2.12 -4.82
C LEU A 27 -1.97 -3.49 -4.12
N ILE A 28 -2.96 -4.31 -4.49
CA ILE A 28 -3.09 -5.71 -3.99
C ILE A 28 -1.85 -6.52 -4.35
N ASP A 29 -1.40 -6.39 -5.59
CA ASP A 29 -0.25 -7.15 -6.07
C ASP A 29 1.02 -6.75 -5.30
N LEU A 30 1.16 -5.49 -4.88
CA LEU A 30 2.25 -5.08 -3.98
C LEU A 30 2.15 -5.71 -2.58
N SER A 31 0.94 -5.89 -2.05
CA SER A 31 0.75 -6.54 -0.74
C SER A 31 1.19 -8.01 -0.77
N LYS A 32 0.97 -8.71 -1.89
CA LYS A 32 1.50 -10.06 -2.11
C LYS A 32 3.02 -10.07 -2.15
N ILE A 33 3.62 -9.20 -2.96
CA ILE A 33 5.08 -9.07 -3.03
C ILE A 33 5.66 -8.79 -1.64
N ALA A 34 5.08 -7.85 -0.89
CA ALA A 34 5.50 -7.53 0.48
C ALA A 34 5.33 -8.69 1.49
N SER A 35 4.50 -9.68 1.18
CA SER A 35 4.32 -10.88 2.02
C SER A 35 5.39 -11.93 1.77
N ASP A 36 5.96 -11.95 0.55
CA ASP A 36 6.88 -12.99 0.09
C ASP A 36 8.34 -12.49 -0.01
N HIS A 37 8.53 -11.17 -0.11
CA HIS A 37 9.81 -10.53 -0.37
C HIS A 37 10.25 -9.58 0.76
N ASN A 38 11.54 -9.27 0.79
CA ASN A 38 12.12 -8.32 1.74
C ASN A 38 11.79 -6.85 1.37
N LEU A 39 12.23 -5.91 2.21
CA LEU A 39 11.93 -4.49 2.00
C LEU A 39 12.58 -3.95 0.71
N ASP A 40 13.83 -4.34 0.42
CA ASP A 40 14.57 -3.83 -0.72
C ASP A 40 13.95 -4.32 -2.04
N GLU A 41 13.57 -5.60 -2.10
CA GLU A 41 12.83 -6.20 -3.22
C GLU A 41 11.48 -5.51 -3.43
N LEU A 42 10.77 -5.19 -2.35
CA LEU A 42 9.51 -4.46 -2.42
C LEU A 42 9.70 -3.03 -2.96
N LEU A 43 10.75 -2.32 -2.53
CA LEU A 43 11.07 -0.98 -3.01
C LEU A 43 11.43 -1.01 -4.50
N LEU A 44 12.23 -2.01 -4.92
CA LEU A 44 12.57 -2.22 -6.32
C LEU A 44 11.32 -2.52 -7.18
N GLU A 45 10.40 -3.34 -6.68
CA GLU A 45 9.15 -3.63 -7.39
C GLU A 45 8.28 -2.37 -7.56
N ILE A 46 8.25 -1.48 -6.56
CA ILE A 46 7.57 -0.19 -6.67
C ILE A 46 8.23 0.66 -7.76
N ASP A 47 9.56 0.71 -7.81
CA ASP A 47 10.32 1.41 -8.86
C ASP A 47 10.03 0.88 -10.26
N VAL A 48 10.04 -0.45 -10.43
CA VAL A 48 9.73 -1.09 -11.72
C VAL A 48 8.31 -0.75 -12.16
N ARG A 49 7.34 -0.73 -11.24
CA ARG A 49 5.96 -0.37 -11.56
C ARG A 49 5.78 1.10 -11.86
N GLU A 50 6.55 1.97 -11.22
CA GLU A 50 6.57 3.40 -11.53
C GLU A 50 7.08 3.64 -12.95
N ARG A 51 8.24 3.05 -13.31
CA ARG A 51 8.81 3.16 -14.67
C ARG A 51 7.86 2.64 -15.76
N ASN A 52 7.07 1.62 -15.44
CA ASN A 52 6.07 1.04 -16.32
C ASN A 52 4.71 1.79 -16.31
N ASN A 53 4.63 2.98 -15.71
CA ASN A 53 3.39 3.75 -15.55
C ASN A 53 2.24 2.99 -14.87
N ARG A 54 2.55 1.92 -14.13
CA ARG A 54 1.58 1.14 -13.35
C ARG A 54 1.31 1.77 -11.99
N ILE A 55 2.22 2.58 -11.49
CA ILE A 55 2.05 3.39 -10.28
C ILE A 55 2.48 4.82 -10.61
N LYS A 56 1.63 5.79 -10.27
CA LYS A 56 1.95 7.22 -10.37
C LYS A 56 3.12 7.59 -9.43
N PRO A 57 4.06 8.45 -9.86
CA PRO A 57 5.22 8.87 -9.06
C PRO A 57 4.88 9.40 -7.66
N ARG A 58 3.75 10.10 -7.51
CA ARG A 58 3.30 10.59 -6.19
C ARG A 58 2.92 9.44 -5.25
N VAL A 59 2.24 8.42 -5.77
CA VAL A 59 1.83 7.25 -5.00
C VAL A 59 3.04 6.37 -4.67
N SER A 60 3.96 6.17 -5.62
CA SER A 60 5.18 5.40 -5.37
C SER A 60 6.06 6.07 -4.32
N SER A 61 6.29 7.38 -4.43
CA SER A 61 7.07 8.15 -3.45
C SER A 61 6.49 8.05 -2.05
N ALA A 62 5.17 8.29 -1.91
CA ALA A 62 4.49 8.19 -0.62
C ALA A 62 4.52 6.76 -0.04
N LEU A 63 4.40 5.72 -0.89
CA LEU A 63 4.53 4.32 -0.48
C LEU A 63 5.92 4.02 0.06
N LYS A 64 6.98 4.39 -0.67
CA LYS A 64 8.37 4.13 -0.27
C LYS A 64 8.70 4.83 1.05
N GLU A 65 8.34 6.10 1.19
CA GLU A 65 8.56 6.85 2.42
C GLU A 65 7.84 6.21 3.61
N ALA A 66 6.59 5.79 3.43
CA ALA A 66 5.82 5.14 4.49
C ALA A 66 6.39 3.76 4.86
N LEU A 67 6.87 2.99 3.88
CA LEU A 67 7.48 1.68 4.10
C LEU A 67 8.82 1.78 4.84
N LEU A 68 9.67 2.76 4.49
CA LEU A 68 10.94 3.02 5.17
C LEU A 68 10.74 3.46 6.62
N ARG A 69 9.63 4.13 6.92
CA ARG A 69 9.26 4.60 8.28
C ARG A 69 8.49 3.56 9.10
N LEU A 70 8.22 2.37 8.57
CA LEU A 70 7.71 1.28 9.39
C LEU A 70 8.84 0.81 10.30
N ALA A 71 8.67 1.07 11.61
CA ALA A 71 9.69 0.74 12.60
C ALA A 71 10.06 -0.76 12.49
N PRO A 72 11.33 -1.08 12.18
CA PRO A 72 11.80 -2.46 12.15
C PRO A 72 11.73 -3.01 13.56
N THR A 73 11.24 -4.24 13.70
CA THR A 73 11.13 -4.93 14.99
C THR A 73 12.32 -5.85 15.27
N GLY A 74 13.30 -5.87 14.37
CA GLY A 74 14.45 -6.80 14.42
C GLY A 74 14.08 -8.23 14.00
N HIS A 75 12.81 -8.47 13.65
CA HIS A 75 12.30 -9.76 13.21
C HIS A 75 11.82 -9.67 11.77
N ALA A 76 12.66 -10.12 10.83
CA ALA A 76 12.41 -10.02 9.39
C ALA A 76 10.99 -10.49 8.98
N GLY A 77 10.54 -11.64 9.48
CA GLY A 77 9.20 -12.17 9.16
C GLY A 77 8.04 -11.35 9.76
N LYS A 78 8.20 -10.76 10.95
CA LYS A 78 7.17 -9.88 11.54
C LYS A 78 7.10 -8.55 10.78
N ASP A 79 8.26 -8.02 10.39
CA ASP A 79 8.34 -6.78 9.62
C ASP A 79 7.75 -6.96 8.22
N GLN A 80 7.99 -8.12 7.59
CA GLN A 80 7.38 -8.52 6.32
C GLN A 80 5.85 -8.59 6.44
N ALA A 81 5.32 -9.32 7.42
CA ALA A 81 3.89 -9.39 7.67
C ALA A 81 3.27 -8.01 7.98
N LYS A 82 4.00 -7.13 8.68
CA LYS A 82 3.56 -5.77 8.98
C LYS A 82 3.48 -4.91 7.71
N ARG A 83 4.48 -4.99 6.82
CA ARG A 83 4.48 -4.31 5.50
C ARG A 83 3.34 -4.79 4.62
N ALA A 84 3.13 -6.10 4.53
CA ALA A 84 2.01 -6.69 3.79
C ALA A 84 0.66 -6.16 4.27
N LYS A 85 0.45 -6.14 5.60
CA LYS A 85 -0.76 -5.59 6.21
C LYS A 85 -0.92 -4.08 5.96
N PHE A 86 0.17 -3.32 5.98
CA PHE A 86 0.14 -1.88 5.68
C PHE A 86 -0.44 -1.64 4.29
N LEU A 87 0.08 -2.35 3.29
CA LEU A 87 -0.41 -2.24 1.91
C LEU A 87 -1.85 -2.71 1.75
N ASP A 88 -2.27 -3.77 2.43
CA ASP A 88 -3.65 -4.24 2.41
C ASP A 88 -4.63 -3.19 2.99
N TYR A 89 -4.24 -2.48 4.05
CA TYR A 89 -5.06 -1.37 4.56
C TYR A 89 -5.13 -0.20 3.57
N VAL A 90 -4.02 0.17 2.94
CA VAL A 90 -4.01 1.20 1.89
C VAL A 90 -4.95 0.82 0.75
N VAL A 91 -4.89 -0.43 0.27
CA VAL A 91 -5.81 -0.98 -0.75
C VAL A 91 -7.27 -0.84 -0.32
N LYS A 92 -7.58 -1.24 0.92
CA LYS A 92 -8.97 -1.24 1.43
C LYS A 92 -9.55 0.16 1.50
N LEU A 93 -8.73 1.15 1.87
CA LEU A 93 -9.16 2.53 2.01
C LEU A 93 -9.18 3.28 0.66
N ALA A 94 -8.26 2.98 -0.25
CA ALA A 94 -8.23 3.57 -1.59
C ALA A 94 -9.32 3.01 -2.53
N ARG A 95 -9.98 1.91 -2.13
CA ARG A 95 -11.13 1.39 -2.88
C ARG A 95 -12.30 2.35 -2.72
N PRO A 96 -12.91 2.83 -3.82
CA PRO A 96 -14.19 3.48 -3.71
C PRO A 96 -15.15 2.52 -3.02
N PRO A 97 -15.93 2.96 -2.01
CA PRO A 97 -16.91 2.10 -1.37
C PRO A 97 -17.78 1.52 -2.48
N LYS A 98 -17.83 0.18 -2.59
CA LYS A 98 -18.75 -0.50 -3.50
C LYS A 98 -20.12 0.11 -3.22
N ARG A 99 -20.60 0.99 -4.11
CA ARG A 99 -21.99 1.47 -4.07
C ARG A 99 -22.82 0.21 -3.93
N ALA A 100 -23.38 0.00 -2.74
CA ALA A 100 -24.30 -1.08 -2.50
C ALA A 100 -25.29 -1.00 -3.65
N LYS A 101 -25.38 -2.06 -4.46
CA LYS A 101 -26.35 -2.13 -5.56
C LYS A 101 -27.70 -1.80 -4.92
N ARG A 102 -28.17 -0.56 -5.10
CA ARG A 102 -29.47 -0.12 -4.64
C ARG A 102 -30.42 -0.97 -5.45
N LYS A 103 -30.88 -2.06 -4.82
CA LYS A 103 -31.83 -3.01 -5.38
C LYS A 103 -33.10 -2.20 -5.60
N ARG A 104 -33.25 -1.64 -6.81
CA ARG A 104 -34.51 -1.09 -7.30
C ARG A 104 -35.44 -2.29 -7.37
N ARG A 105 -36.21 -2.48 -6.30
CA ARG A 105 -37.49 -3.19 -6.34
C ARG A 105 -38.50 -2.24 -6.94
#